data_AF-A0AAJ7XF85-F1
#
_entry.id   AF-A0AAJ7XF85-F1
#
_cell.length_a   1.000
_cell.length_b   1.000
_cell.length_c   1.000
_cell.angle_alpha   90.00
_cell.angle_beta   90.00
_cell.angle_gamma   90.00
#
_symmetry.space_group_name_H-M   'P 1'
#
loop_
_entity.id
_entity.type
_entity.pdbx_description
1 polymer ?
#
loop_
_entity_poly.entity_id
_entity_poly.type
_entity_poly.pdbx_seq_one_letter_code
_entity_poly.pdbx_strand_id
1 'polypeptide(L)'
;MPPAAVVFNSQAVTSRLGVVRVLQVAFTCVAFSLVAHSGGKAHAYGDFCMFAWCACFACSLLLLLLELLGQRGCAQISWQNLTVTYAMLAALLLLSASVLHPVYRLREISCGSCEPRTFTIVATVFSCLAFLAYAAEVALTRARPGEVTGYMASVPGLLKVLEAFVACLIFVVLAERPDLYSRYPALQWCLAVYCVCFVLVAVVILLTVCQSTGRLCLPFDRFLALCGLVAVLSYITAAVLWPVYCFSDKYGEPRRSSSYCRNVGGCDWDMQLAVTVFTYVNLLAYVADMVYSSRLVIISRML
;
A
#
# COMPACT_ATOMS: atom_id res chain seq x y z
N MET A 1 -36.73 18.94 -20.93
CA MET A 1 -35.76 18.00 -20.31
C MET A 1 -36.30 17.62 -18.95
N PRO A 2 -36.77 16.39 -18.72
CA PRO A 2 -37.14 15.98 -17.37
C PRO A 2 -35.86 15.89 -16.51
N PRO A 3 -35.93 16.23 -15.21
CA PRO A 3 -34.81 16.02 -14.30
C PRO A 3 -34.51 14.52 -14.26
N ALA A 4 -33.24 14.16 -14.43
CA ALA A 4 -32.80 12.77 -14.25
C ALA A 4 -33.19 12.34 -12.83
N ALA A 5 -34.21 11.49 -12.71
CA ALA A 5 -34.57 10.91 -11.43
C ALA A 5 -33.35 10.14 -10.93
N VAL A 6 -32.75 10.61 -9.83
CA VAL A 6 -31.69 9.89 -9.14
C VAL A 6 -32.34 8.64 -8.56
N VAL A 7 -32.24 7.53 -9.28
CA VAL A 7 -32.73 6.24 -8.82
C VAL A 7 -31.79 5.78 -7.71
N PHE A 8 -32.24 5.91 -6.46
CA PHE A 8 -31.48 5.51 -5.29
C PHE A 8 -31.29 3.99 -5.28
N ASN A 9 -30.05 3.53 -5.45
CA ASN A 9 -29.75 2.11 -5.51
C ASN A 9 -29.58 1.53 -4.10
N SER A 10 -30.68 1.10 -3.48
CA SER A 10 -30.67 0.50 -2.14
C SER A 10 -29.85 -0.82 -2.06
N GLN A 11 -29.59 -1.48 -3.19
CA GLN A 11 -28.71 -2.66 -3.25
C GLN A 11 -27.23 -2.31 -3.03
N ALA A 12 -26.83 -1.04 -3.21
CA ALA A 12 -25.47 -0.59 -2.92
C ALA A 12 -25.13 -0.68 -1.42
N VAL A 13 -26.13 -0.71 -0.53
CA VAL A 13 -25.93 -0.84 0.92
C VAL A 13 -26.27 -2.24 1.43
N THR A 14 -27.28 -2.90 0.83
CA THR A 14 -27.77 -4.20 1.31
C THR A 14 -27.02 -5.41 0.73
N SER A 15 -26.22 -5.21 -0.32
CA SER A 15 -25.32 -6.26 -0.82
C SER A 15 -24.19 -6.56 0.17
N ARG A 16 -23.62 -7.78 0.10
CA ARG A 16 -22.48 -8.17 0.96
C ARG A 16 -21.31 -7.19 0.85
N LEU A 17 -21.04 -6.69 -0.36
CA LEU A 17 -20.00 -5.69 -0.61
C LEU A 17 -20.36 -4.32 0.00
N GLY A 18 -21.62 -3.91 -0.14
CA GLY A 18 -22.14 -2.69 0.48
C GLY A 18 -21.99 -2.65 1.99
N VAL A 19 -22.35 -3.74 2.67
CA VAL A 19 -22.19 -3.89 4.13
C VAL A 19 -20.73 -3.73 4.54
N VAL A 20 -19.80 -4.37 3.81
CA VAL A 20 -18.36 -4.26 4.08
C VAL A 20 -17.88 -2.81 3.93
N ARG A 21 -18.32 -2.09 2.90
CA ARG A 21 -17.97 -0.67 2.70
C ARG A 21 -18.53 0.26 3.77
N VAL A 22 -19.75 0.01 4.25
CA VAL A 22 -20.31 0.73 5.40
C VAL A 22 -19.45 0.49 6.65
N LEU A 23 -19.03 -0.75 6.91
CA LEU A 23 -18.14 -1.06 8.03
C LEU A 23 -16.78 -0.37 7.89
N GLN A 24 -16.20 -0.31 6.69
CA GLN A 24 -14.95 0.43 6.44
C GLN A 24 -15.08 1.91 6.83
N VAL A 25 -16.16 2.58 6.40
CA VAL A 25 -16.44 3.98 6.73
C VAL A 25 -16.63 4.15 8.24
N ALA A 26 -17.41 3.28 8.89
CA ALA A 26 -17.63 3.33 10.33
C ALA A 26 -16.33 3.14 11.13
N PHE A 27 -15.54 2.12 10.82
CA PHE A 27 -14.32 1.80 11.55
C PHE A 27 -13.22 2.85 11.35
N THR A 28 -13.03 3.36 10.13
CA THR A 28 -12.09 4.46 9.88
C THR A 28 -12.51 5.75 10.58
N CYS A 29 -13.82 6.05 10.59
CA CYS A 29 -14.39 7.19 11.32
C CYS A 29 -14.09 7.13 12.81
N VAL A 30 -14.35 5.98 13.44
CA VAL A 30 -14.07 5.79 14.87
C VAL A 30 -12.58 5.93 15.16
N ALA A 31 -11.71 5.35 14.34
CA ALA A 31 -10.26 5.40 14.53
C ALA A 31 -9.72 6.84 14.53
N PHE A 32 -10.00 7.65 13.50
CA PHE A 32 -9.48 9.03 13.47
C PHE A 32 -10.17 9.93 14.49
N SER A 33 -11.46 9.73 14.77
CA SER A 33 -12.20 10.57 15.74
C SER A 33 -11.66 10.39 17.16
N LEU A 34 -11.32 9.16 17.56
CA LEU A 34 -10.71 8.88 18.86
C LEU A 34 -9.33 9.53 18.99
N VAL A 35 -8.52 9.47 17.93
CA VAL A 35 -7.18 10.05 17.96
C VAL A 35 -7.25 11.58 17.94
N ALA A 36 -8.16 12.18 17.16
CA ALA A 36 -8.43 13.61 17.18
C ALA A 36 -8.88 14.10 18.56
N HIS A 37 -9.76 13.34 19.24
CA HIS A 37 -10.23 13.66 20.59
C HIS A 37 -9.13 13.54 21.65
N SER A 38 -8.25 12.53 21.52
CA SER A 38 -7.17 12.28 22.50
C SER A 38 -6.10 13.38 22.58
N GLY A 39 -6.13 14.39 21.70
CA GLY A 39 -5.26 15.58 21.79
C GLY A 39 -3.76 15.27 21.78
N GLY A 40 -3.31 14.41 20.87
CA GLY A 40 -1.90 14.02 20.76
C GLY A 40 -0.98 15.13 20.24
N LYS A 41 0.31 15.08 20.62
CA LYS A 41 1.35 15.91 20.00
C LYS A 41 1.59 15.45 18.55
N ALA A 42 1.76 16.41 17.65
CA ALA A 42 2.03 16.15 16.24
C ALA A 42 3.43 15.56 16.05
N HIS A 43 3.48 14.40 15.41
CA HIS A 43 4.70 13.67 15.07
C HIS A 43 4.51 13.06 13.68
N ALA A 44 5.57 13.01 12.87
CA ALA A 44 5.49 12.59 11.46
C ALA A 44 4.75 11.25 11.24
N TYR A 45 4.99 10.26 12.11
CA TYR A 45 4.30 8.97 12.05
C TYR A 45 2.83 9.03 12.52
N GLY A 46 2.50 9.93 13.45
CA GLY A 46 1.11 10.21 13.85
C GLY A 46 0.32 10.89 12.74
N ASP A 47 0.95 11.82 12.03
CA ASP A 47 0.36 12.52 10.88
C ASP A 47 0.08 11.55 9.73
N PHE A 48 1.00 10.61 9.47
CA PHE A 48 0.76 9.52 8.51
C PHE A 48 -0.45 8.67 8.87
N CYS A 49 -0.58 8.23 10.13
CA CYS A 49 -1.73 7.44 10.56
C CYS A 49 -3.05 8.22 10.43
N MET A 50 -3.05 9.50 10.83
CA MET A 50 -4.23 10.37 10.68
C MET A 50 -4.60 10.56 9.21
N PHE A 51 -3.61 10.82 8.35
CA PHE A 51 -3.82 10.90 6.91
C PHE A 51 -4.41 9.59 6.35
N ALA A 52 -3.85 8.44 6.72
CA ALA A 52 -4.32 7.14 6.27
C ALA A 52 -5.80 6.90 6.66
N TRP A 53 -6.19 7.15 7.92
CA TRP A 53 -7.58 6.98 8.34
C TRP A 53 -8.52 7.97 7.66
N CYS A 54 -8.16 9.25 7.59
CA CYS A 54 -8.99 10.28 6.98
C CYS A 54 -9.15 10.08 5.46
N ALA A 55 -8.08 9.74 4.75
CA ALA A 55 -8.12 9.45 3.32
C ALA A 55 -8.96 8.21 3.03
N CYS A 56 -8.78 7.12 3.78
CA CYS A 56 -9.59 5.91 3.64
C CYS A 56 -11.08 6.17 3.94
N PHE A 57 -11.39 6.98 4.96
CA PHE A 57 -12.75 7.38 5.26
C PHE A 57 -13.37 8.19 4.11
N ALA A 58 -12.70 9.25 3.67
CA ALA A 58 -13.21 10.15 2.64
C ALA A 58 -13.41 9.45 1.30
N CYS A 59 -12.41 8.65 0.87
CA CYS A 59 -12.50 7.91 -0.38
C CYS A 59 -13.58 6.82 -0.34
N SER A 60 -13.72 6.07 0.76
CA SER A 60 -14.76 5.04 0.88
C SER A 60 -16.16 5.63 0.99
N LEU A 61 -16.31 6.77 1.66
CA LEU A 61 -17.56 7.53 1.67
C LEU A 61 -17.91 8.00 0.26
N LEU A 62 -16.96 8.56 -0.47
CA LEU A 62 -17.15 8.97 -1.86
C LEU A 62 -17.56 7.80 -2.75
N LEU A 63 -16.87 6.66 -2.67
CA LEU A 63 -17.22 5.46 -3.43
C LEU A 63 -18.63 4.95 -3.11
N LEU A 64 -19.00 4.93 -1.83
CA LEU A 64 -20.33 4.53 -1.39
C LEU A 64 -21.41 5.49 -1.92
N LEU A 65 -21.16 6.81 -1.87
CA LEU A 65 -22.07 7.83 -2.41
C LEU A 65 -22.23 7.69 -3.93
N LEU A 66 -21.13 7.47 -4.67
CA LEU A 66 -21.18 7.28 -6.12
C LEU A 66 -21.99 6.04 -6.51
N GLU A 67 -21.90 4.96 -5.73
CA GLU A 67 -22.70 3.75 -5.95
C GLU A 67 -24.17 3.91 -5.59
N LEU A 68 -24.47 4.66 -4.51
CA LEU A 68 -25.83 5.01 -4.11
C LEU A 68 -26.53 5.87 -5.17
N LEU A 69 -25.80 6.80 -5.77
CA LEU A 69 -26.26 7.68 -6.85
C LEU A 69 -26.35 6.98 -8.21
N GLY A 70 -25.95 5.70 -8.31
CA GLY A 70 -25.98 4.92 -9.54
C GLY A 70 -25.01 5.42 -10.63
N GLN A 71 -24.09 6.33 -10.30
CA GLN A 71 -23.12 6.87 -11.24
C GLN A 71 -21.95 5.90 -11.40
N ARG A 72 -22.08 4.99 -12.36
CA ARG A 72 -21.03 4.02 -12.72
C ARG A 72 -19.94 4.66 -13.57
N GLY A 73 -19.14 5.55 -12.99
CA GLY A 73 -17.85 6.02 -13.52
C GLY A 73 -17.83 6.69 -14.91
N CYS A 74 -16.69 7.27 -15.27
CA CYS A 74 -16.44 7.82 -16.60
C CYS A 74 -16.15 6.67 -17.58
N ALA A 75 -16.60 6.77 -18.84
CA ALA A 75 -16.54 5.69 -19.84
C ALA A 75 -15.14 5.10 -20.14
N GLN A 76 -14.06 5.75 -19.68
CA GLN A 76 -12.67 5.29 -19.87
C GLN A 76 -12.06 4.60 -18.64
N ILE A 77 -12.69 4.66 -17.47
CA ILE A 77 -12.15 4.11 -16.22
C ILE A 77 -12.88 2.81 -15.86
N SER A 78 -12.12 1.74 -15.69
CA SER A 78 -12.66 0.48 -15.16
C SER A 78 -13.00 0.65 -13.69
N TRP A 79 -14.29 0.83 -13.38
CA TRP A 79 -14.78 0.96 -12.00
C TRP A 79 -14.32 -0.20 -11.12
N GLN A 80 -14.38 -1.43 -11.63
CA GLN A 80 -13.96 -2.62 -10.90
C GLN A 80 -12.46 -2.67 -10.63
N ASN A 81 -11.60 -2.35 -11.62
CA ASN A 81 -10.16 -2.31 -11.36
C ASN A 81 -9.80 -1.21 -10.36
N LEU A 82 -10.46 -0.06 -10.45
CA LEU A 82 -10.25 1.06 -9.55
C LEU A 82 -10.63 0.70 -8.12
N THR A 83 -11.82 0.14 -7.89
CA THR A 83 -12.29 -0.19 -6.53
C THR A 83 -11.45 -1.27 -5.88
N VAL A 84 -11.04 -2.31 -6.62
CA VAL A 84 -10.16 -3.37 -6.09
C VAL A 84 -8.76 -2.82 -5.78
N THR A 85 -8.20 -2.00 -6.67
CA THR A 85 -6.89 -1.36 -6.45
C THR A 85 -6.93 -0.47 -5.20
N TYR A 86 -7.97 0.35 -5.08
CA TYR A 86 -8.19 1.21 -3.92
C TYR A 86 -8.36 0.39 -2.63
N ALA A 87 -9.20 -0.64 -2.64
CA ALA A 87 -9.43 -1.47 -1.46
C ALA A 87 -8.14 -2.15 -0.98
N MET A 88 -7.31 -2.64 -1.91
CA MET A 88 -6.00 -3.22 -1.57
C MET A 88 -5.04 -2.16 -1.00
N LEU A 89 -4.98 -0.98 -1.61
CA LEU A 89 -4.14 0.11 -1.10
C LEU A 89 -4.59 0.57 0.29
N ALA A 90 -5.89 0.74 0.52
CA ALA A 90 -6.48 1.10 1.80
C ALA A 90 -6.21 0.03 2.87
N ALA A 91 -6.30 -1.26 2.53
CA ALA A 91 -5.93 -2.34 3.42
C ALA A 91 -4.46 -2.20 3.88
N LEU A 92 -3.53 -2.01 2.93
CA LEU A 92 -2.10 -1.86 3.24
C LEU A 92 -1.81 -0.61 4.08
N LEU A 93 -2.45 0.52 3.76
CA LEU A 93 -2.35 1.75 4.55
C LEU A 93 -2.83 1.53 5.99
N LEU A 94 -3.98 0.88 6.19
CA LEU A 94 -4.54 0.66 7.52
C LEU A 94 -3.80 -0.41 8.32
N LEU A 95 -3.20 -1.39 7.65
CA LEU A 95 -2.28 -2.34 8.25
C LEU A 95 -1.00 -1.62 8.73
N SER A 96 -0.46 -0.71 7.92
CA SER A 96 0.70 0.08 8.33
C SER A 96 0.35 1.01 9.51
N ALA A 97 -0.82 1.66 9.47
CA ALA A 97 -1.29 2.52 10.56
C ALA A 97 -1.53 1.74 11.86
N SER A 98 -2.07 0.51 11.79
CA SER A 98 -2.32 -0.31 12.97
C SER A 98 -1.04 -0.82 13.65
N VAL A 99 0.06 -0.93 12.91
CA VAL A 99 1.38 -1.29 13.46
C VAL A 99 2.13 -0.05 13.95
N LEU A 100 2.14 1.04 13.17
CA LEU A 100 2.90 2.25 13.48
C LEU A 100 2.30 3.01 14.67
N HIS A 101 0.97 3.18 14.71
CA HIS A 101 0.30 3.96 15.75
C HIS A 101 0.62 3.51 17.19
N PRO A 102 0.47 2.22 17.57
CA PRO A 102 0.78 1.79 18.93
C PRO A 102 2.27 1.88 19.22
N VAL A 103 3.14 1.53 18.27
CA VAL A 103 4.60 1.51 18.49
C VAL A 103 5.12 2.89 18.87
N TYR A 104 4.66 3.94 18.21
CA TYR A 104 5.11 5.31 18.50
C TYR A 104 4.39 5.92 19.71
N ARG A 105 3.07 5.75 19.84
CA ARG A 105 2.32 6.28 20.98
C ARG A 105 2.72 5.60 22.31
N LEU A 106 2.95 4.29 22.33
CA LEU A 106 3.37 3.57 23.54
C LEU A 106 4.78 3.94 23.99
N ARG A 107 5.66 4.39 23.07
CA ARG A 107 7.01 4.87 23.41
C ARG A 107 6.99 6.20 24.15
N GLU A 108 5.93 7.00 23.99
CA GLU A 108 5.82 8.35 24.53
C GLU A 108 5.00 8.43 25.83
N ILE A 109 4.14 7.45 26.09
CA ILE A 109 3.33 7.43 27.31
C ILE A 109 4.23 7.03 28.49
N SER A 110 4.82 8.03 29.14
CA SER A 110 5.36 7.89 30.50
C SER A 110 4.23 7.45 31.42
N CYS A 111 4.40 6.30 32.10
CA CYS A 111 3.43 5.70 33.01
C CYS A 111 2.90 6.70 34.05
N GLY A 112 1.72 7.26 33.83
CA GLY A 112 1.10 8.22 34.74
C GLY A 112 -0.43 8.33 34.62
N SER A 113 -1.02 8.15 33.43
CA SER A 113 -2.48 8.14 33.23
C SER A 113 -2.92 7.04 32.25
N CYS A 114 -4.00 6.33 32.59
CA CYS A 114 -4.56 5.22 31.80
C CYS A 114 -5.43 5.67 30.62
N GLU A 115 -6.01 6.86 30.66
CA GLU A 115 -6.92 7.37 29.61
C GLU A 115 -6.29 7.45 28.20
N PRO A 116 -5.11 8.06 28.00
CA PRO A 116 -4.49 8.14 26.66
C PRO A 116 -4.11 6.76 26.10
N ARG A 117 -3.86 5.79 26.99
CA ARG A 117 -3.57 4.40 26.62
C ARG A 117 -4.81 3.68 26.10
N THR A 118 -5.96 3.88 26.73
CA THR A 118 -7.24 3.30 26.29
C THR A 118 -7.61 3.81 24.90
N PHE A 119 -7.51 5.12 24.64
CA PHE A 119 -7.79 5.69 23.32
C PHE A 119 -6.87 5.11 22.23
N THR A 120 -5.58 4.95 22.53
CA THR A 120 -4.62 4.34 21.60
C THR A 120 -5.03 2.89 21.28
N ILE A 121 -5.34 2.07 22.30
CA ILE A 121 -5.76 0.68 22.09
C ILE A 121 -7.02 0.62 21.23
N VAL A 122 -8.05 1.38 21.56
CA VAL A 122 -9.32 1.36 20.82
C VAL A 122 -9.10 1.82 19.38
N ALA A 123 -8.34 2.90 19.14
CA ALA A 123 -8.01 3.36 17.79
C ALA A 123 -7.27 2.29 16.98
N THR A 124 -6.32 1.56 17.58
CA THR A 124 -5.64 0.45 16.89
C THR A 124 -6.56 -0.72 16.56
N VAL A 125 -7.46 -1.09 17.47
CA VAL A 125 -8.44 -2.16 17.23
C VAL A 125 -9.35 -1.78 16.06
N PHE A 126 -9.87 -0.55 16.02
CA PHE A 126 -10.68 -0.08 14.90
C PHE A 126 -9.89 0.03 13.60
N SER A 127 -8.60 0.40 13.64
CA SER A 127 -7.71 0.35 12.46
C SER A 127 -7.52 -1.08 11.95
N CYS A 128 -7.36 -2.06 12.85
CA CYS A 128 -7.29 -3.48 12.48
C CYS A 128 -8.60 -3.99 11.90
N LEU A 129 -9.75 -3.64 12.49
CA LEU A 129 -11.07 -4.00 11.97
C LEU A 129 -11.32 -3.37 10.59
N ALA A 130 -10.92 -2.12 10.40
CA ALA A 130 -10.97 -1.45 9.11
C ALA A 130 -10.09 -2.19 8.07
N PHE A 131 -8.85 -2.54 8.42
CA PHE A 131 -7.99 -3.38 7.57
C PHE A 131 -8.68 -4.69 7.18
N LEU A 132 -9.25 -5.42 8.14
CA LEU A 132 -9.97 -6.67 7.87
C LEU A 132 -11.17 -6.45 6.96
N ALA A 133 -11.88 -5.33 7.08
CA ALA A 133 -12.99 -4.98 6.20
C ALA A 133 -12.52 -4.72 4.76
N TYR A 134 -11.40 -4.00 4.55
CA TYR A 134 -10.83 -3.85 3.21
C TYR A 134 -10.28 -5.16 2.65
N ALA A 135 -9.63 -5.98 3.48
CA ALA A 135 -9.17 -7.31 3.06
C ALA A 135 -10.34 -8.22 2.67
N ALA A 136 -11.47 -8.13 3.38
CA ALA A 136 -12.70 -8.83 3.03
C ALA A 136 -13.28 -8.33 1.70
N GLU A 137 -13.27 -7.02 1.43
CA GLU A 137 -13.66 -6.49 0.11
C GLU A 137 -12.77 -7.04 -1.00
N VAL A 138 -11.45 -7.04 -0.83
CA VAL A 138 -10.51 -7.62 -1.80
C VAL A 138 -10.80 -9.11 -2.01
N ALA A 139 -11.06 -9.87 -0.93
CA ALA A 139 -11.37 -11.29 -1.01
C ALA A 139 -12.71 -11.57 -1.72
N LEU A 140 -13.73 -10.75 -1.48
CA LEU A 140 -15.05 -10.85 -2.12
C LEU A 140 -15.01 -10.46 -3.60
N THR A 141 -14.08 -9.58 -3.98
CA THR A 141 -13.92 -9.07 -5.35
C THR A 141 -12.89 -9.84 -6.17
N ARG A 142 -12.20 -10.83 -5.57
CA ARG A 142 -11.24 -11.68 -6.28
C ARG A 142 -11.87 -12.45 -7.44
N ALA A 143 -11.10 -12.55 -8.51
CA ALA A 143 -11.44 -13.34 -9.69
C ALA A 143 -11.65 -14.82 -9.33
N ARG A 144 -12.83 -15.38 -9.64
CA ARG A 144 -13.03 -16.83 -9.69
C ARG A 144 -12.56 -17.36 -11.05
N PRO A 145 -11.91 -18.56 -11.11
CA PRO A 145 -11.52 -19.13 -12.39
C PRO A 145 -12.75 -19.35 -13.28
N GLY A 146 -12.80 -18.66 -14.43
CA GLY A 146 -13.90 -18.71 -15.40
C GLY A 146 -14.80 -17.47 -15.46
N GLU A 147 -14.62 -16.49 -14.56
CA GLU A 147 -15.40 -15.25 -14.56
C GLU A 147 -14.57 -14.10 -15.15
N VAL A 148 -15.10 -13.37 -16.14
CA VAL A 148 -14.44 -12.24 -16.80
C VAL A 148 -14.35 -11.06 -15.82
N THR A 149 -13.40 -11.14 -14.92
CA THR A 149 -13.13 -10.15 -13.87
C THR A 149 -11.92 -9.30 -14.26
N GLY A 150 -11.85 -8.07 -13.75
CA GLY A 150 -10.76 -7.15 -14.07
C GLY A 150 -9.38 -7.66 -13.61
N TYR A 151 -8.32 -7.35 -14.36
CA TYR A 151 -6.94 -7.77 -14.07
C TYR A 151 -6.51 -7.52 -12.62
N MET A 152 -6.98 -6.42 -11.99
CA MET A 152 -6.62 -6.07 -10.62
C MET A 152 -7.21 -6.99 -9.54
N ALA A 153 -8.24 -7.77 -9.89
CA ALA A 153 -8.80 -8.81 -9.03
C ALA A 153 -7.99 -10.13 -9.04
N SER A 154 -6.98 -10.23 -9.91
CA SER A 154 -6.08 -11.38 -9.99
C SER A 154 -4.94 -11.29 -8.96
N VAL A 155 -4.31 -12.43 -8.66
CA VAL A 155 -3.14 -12.48 -7.76
C VAL A 155 -1.99 -11.58 -8.23
N PRO A 156 -1.56 -11.60 -9.52
CA PRO A 156 -0.57 -10.65 -10.04
C PRO A 156 -0.97 -9.17 -9.91
N GLY A 157 -2.24 -8.85 -10.11
CA GLY A 157 -2.75 -7.49 -9.94
C GLY A 157 -2.59 -6.99 -8.50
N LEU A 158 -2.97 -7.82 -7.53
CA LEU A 158 -2.81 -7.50 -6.09
C LEU A 158 -1.34 -7.39 -5.67
N LEU A 159 -0.46 -8.23 -6.24
CA LEU A 159 0.98 -8.16 -5.99
C LEU A 159 1.58 -6.84 -6.50
N LYS A 160 1.14 -6.31 -7.65
CA LYS A 160 1.56 -4.99 -8.13
C LYS A 160 1.20 -3.85 -7.21
N VAL A 161 0.01 -3.90 -6.59
CA VAL A 161 -0.38 -2.89 -5.59
C VAL A 161 0.52 -2.98 -4.36
N LEU A 162 0.85 -4.20 -3.92
CA LEU A 162 1.80 -4.41 -2.83
C LEU A 162 3.20 -3.89 -3.20
N GLU A 163 3.68 -4.15 -4.41
CA GLU A 163 5.00 -3.71 -4.89
C GLU A 163 5.13 -2.19 -4.88
N ALA A 164 4.11 -1.50 -5.40
CA ALA A 164 4.04 -0.03 -5.39
C ALA A 164 3.99 0.50 -3.95
N PHE A 165 3.20 -0.12 -3.07
CA PHE A 165 3.08 0.30 -1.68
C PHE A 165 4.39 0.16 -0.91
N VAL A 166 5.08 -0.98 -1.04
CA VAL A 166 6.37 -1.21 -0.37
C VAL A 166 7.43 -0.25 -0.92
N ALA A 167 7.44 0.03 -2.23
CA ALA A 167 8.30 1.06 -2.80
C ALA A 167 8.02 2.46 -2.22
N CYS A 168 6.75 2.82 -2.03
CA CYS A 168 6.39 4.07 -1.34
C CYS A 168 6.92 4.11 0.10
N LEU A 169 6.85 3.01 0.85
CA LEU A 169 7.43 2.95 2.21
C LEU A 169 8.95 3.16 2.18
N ILE A 170 9.65 2.58 1.20
CA ILE A 170 11.08 2.84 0.99
C ILE A 170 11.32 4.33 0.75
N PHE A 171 10.56 4.98 -0.13
CA PHE A 171 10.72 6.41 -0.39
C PHE A 171 10.44 7.28 0.84
N VAL A 172 9.43 6.95 1.66
CA VAL A 172 9.16 7.67 2.92
C VAL A 172 10.39 7.61 3.83
N VAL A 173 10.98 6.43 4.03
CA VAL A 173 12.18 6.28 4.88
C VAL A 173 13.37 7.04 4.29
N LEU A 174 13.57 7.00 2.97
CA LEU A 174 14.68 7.71 2.30
C LEU A 174 14.46 9.24 2.25
N ALA A 175 13.22 9.71 2.23
CA ALA A 175 12.89 11.13 2.26
C ALA A 175 13.13 11.74 3.64
N GLU A 176 12.94 10.98 4.72
CA GLU A 176 13.26 11.43 6.08
C GLU A 176 14.77 11.67 6.28
N ARG A 177 15.62 10.89 5.61
CA ARG A 177 17.09 10.99 5.70
C ARG A 177 17.77 10.85 4.33
N PRO A 178 17.87 11.93 3.55
CA PRO A 178 18.50 11.90 2.23
C PRO A 178 20.00 11.54 2.28
N ASP A 179 20.66 11.77 3.41
CA ASP A 179 22.07 11.42 3.61
C ASP A 179 22.35 9.91 3.57
N LEU A 180 21.32 9.07 3.77
CA LEU A 180 21.45 7.61 3.78
C LEU A 180 21.96 7.05 2.46
N TYR A 181 21.53 7.62 1.33
CA TYR A 181 21.88 7.10 0.00
C TYR A 181 22.89 7.97 -0.75
N SER A 182 23.14 9.20 -0.30
CA SER A 182 24.02 10.15 -1.01
C SER A 182 25.50 9.79 -0.91
N ARG A 183 25.90 9.05 0.14
CA ARG A 183 27.30 8.80 0.50
C ARG A 183 28.07 7.90 -0.48
N TYR A 184 27.41 6.91 -1.08
CA TYR A 184 28.06 5.94 -1.97
C TYR A 184 27.29 5.80 -3.28
N PRO A 185 27.98 5.70 -4.43
CA PRO A 185 27.32 5.53 -5.73
C PRO A 185 26.50 4.23 -5.81
N ALA A 186 26.89 3.20 -5.05
CA ALA A 186 26.11 1.97 -4.95
C ALA A 186 24.72 2.17 -4.33
N LEU A 187 24.59 3.08 -3.34
CA LEU A 187 23.30 3.37 -2.71
C LEU A 187 22.43 4.27 -3.61
N GLN A 188 23.05 5.15 -4.38
CA GLN A 188 22.37 5.91 -5.43
C GLN A 188 21.83 4.99 -6.52
N TRP A 189 22.56 3.92 -6.89
CA TRP A 189 22.06 2.88 -7.77
C TRP A 189 20.84 2.16 -7.19
N CYS A 190 20.86 1.78 -5.90
CA CYS A 190 19.68 1.20 -5.25
C CYS A 190 18.47 2.13 -5.32
N LEU A 191 18.65 3.44 -5.08
CA LEU A 191 17.57 4.41 -5.24
C LEU A 191 17.03 4.44 -6.68
N ALA A 192 17.93 4.45 -7.68
CA ALA A 192 17.52 4.42 -9.08
C ALA A 192 16.70 3.16 -9.41
N VAL A 193 17.10 2.00 -8.89
CA VAL A 193 16.33 0.75 -9.01
C VAL A 193 14.93 0.90 -8.43
N TYR A 194 14.80 1.44 -7.21
CA TYR A 194 13.49 1.65 -6.58
C TYR A 194 12.60 2.59 -7.41
N CYS A 195 13.16 3.69 -7.92
CA CYS A 195 12.44 4.65 -8.76
C CYS A 195 11.97 4.02 -10.08
N VAL A 196 12.86 3.34 -10.80
CA VAL A 196 12.53 2.72 -12.09
C VAL A 196 11.44 1.67 -11.91
N CYS A 197 11.59 0.76 -10.94
CA CYS A 197 10.60 -0.28 -10.69
C CYS A 197 9.26 0.30 -10.24
N PHE A 198 9.26 1.32 -9.38
CA PHE A 198 8.03 2.00 -8.97
C PHE A 198 7.29 2.61 -10.15
N VAL A 199 8.00 3.30 -11.05
CA VAL A 199 7.41 3.88 -12.28
C VAL A 199 6.83 2.77 -13.16
N LEU A 200 7.56 1.67 -13.35
CA LEU A 200 7.06 0.54 -14.14
C LEU A 200 5.76 -0.02 -13.58
N VAL A 201 5.71 -0.33 -12.27
CA VAL A 201 4.51 -0.84 -11.61
C VAL A 201 3.37 0.17 -11.67
N ALA A 202 3.63 1.45 -11.39
CA ALA A 202 2.63 2.51 -11.47
C ALA A 202 2.04 2.64 -12.88
N VAL A 203 2.87 2.55 -13.94
CA VAL A 203 2.40 2.53 -15.33
C VAL A 203 1.51 1.33 -15.59
N VAL A 204 1.87 0.13 -15.11
CA VAL A 204 1.00 -1.05 -15.25
C VAL A 204 -0.35 -0.84 -14.55
N ILE A 205 -0.34 -0.29 -13.34
CA ILE A 205 -1.55 -0.01 -12.57
C ILE A 205 -2.44 1.00 -13.32
N LEU A 206 -1.87 2.09 -13.83
CA LEU A 206 -2.62 3.11 -14.57
C LEU A 206 -3.20 2.56 -15.87
N LEU A 207 -2.42 1.80 -16.65
CA LEU A 207 -2.90 1.21 -17.90
C LEU A 207 -4.06 0.25 -17.70
N THR A 208 -4.05 -0.52 -16.61
CA THR A 208 -5.10 -1.50 -16.29
C THR A 208 -6.35 -0.84 -15.70
N VAL A 209 -6.21 0.21 -14.89
CA VAL A 209 -7.34 1.00 -14.38
C VAL A 209 -8.02 1.81 -15.50
N CYS A 210 -7.24 2.43 -16.39
CA CYS A 210 -7.75 3.24 -17.51
C CYS A 210 -8.11 2.43 -18.77
N GLN A 211 -8.18 1.09 -18.68
CA GLN A 211 -8.46 0.16 -19.79
C GLN A 211 -7.65 0.47 -21.07
N SER A 212 -6.45 1.03 -20.93
CA SER A 212 -5.64 1.55 -22.04
C SER A 212 -4.54 0.56 -22.46
N THR A 213 -4.71 -0.73 -22.13
CA THR A 213 -3.75 -1.81 -22.44
C THR A 213 -3.52 -1.98 -23.94
N GLY A 214 -4.49 -1.62 -24.78
CA GLY A 214 -4.38 -1.66 -26.25
C GLY A 214 -3.53 -0.55 -26.89
N ARG A 215 -3.05 0.45 -26.12
CA ARG A 215 -2.17 1.52 -26.63
C ARG A 215 -0.70 1.11 -26.70
N LEU A 216 -0.33 -0.04 -26.13
CA LEU A 216 1.03 -0.54 -26.15
C LEU A 216 1.37 -1.08 -27.55
N CYS A 217 2.59 -0.80 -28.01
CA CYS A 217 3.15 -1.40 -29.24
C CYS A 217 3.41 -2.91 -29.10
N LEU A 218 3.42 -3.42 -27.86
CA LEU A 218 3.70 -4.81 -27.51
C LEU A 218 2.44 -5.45 -26.89
N PRO A 219 2.21 -6.77 -27.08
CA PRO A 219 1.13 -7.45 -26.41
C PRO A 219 1.33 -7.36 -24.89
N PHE A 220 0.25 -7.04 -24.18
CA PHE A 220 0.27 -6.71 -22.75
C PHE A 220 1.00 -7.76 -21.91
N ASP A 221 0.79 -9.05 -22.17
CA ASP A 221 1.44 -10.14 -21.43
C ASP A 221 2.98 -10.15 -21.58
N ARG A 222 3.49 -9.81 -22.77
CA ARG A 222 4.96 -9.72 -22.98
C ARG A 222 5.53 -8.50 -22.29
N PHE A 223 4.81 -7.38 -22.30
CA PHE A 223 5.21 -6.18 -21.58
C PHE A 223 5.29 -6.45 -20.08
N LEU A 224 4.27 -7.08 -19.48
CA LEU A 224 4.27 -7.49 -18.09
C LEU A 224 5.45 -8.42 -17.75
N ALA A 225 5.71 -9.43 -18.58
CA ALA A 225 6.82 -10.36 -18.37
C ALA A 225 8.18 -9.65 -18.42
N LEU A 226 8.38 -8.72 -19.35
CA LEU A 226 9.61 -7.94 -19.46
C LEU A 226 9.81 -7.03 -18.25
N CYS A 227 8.77 -6.30 -17.83
CA CYS A 227 8.81 -5.45 -16.64
C CYS A 227 9.13 -6.27 -15.39
N GLY A 228 8.48 -7.42 -15.20
CA GLY A 228 8.73 -8.31 -14.07
C GLY A 228 10.16 -8.84 -14.04
N LEU A 229 10.70 -9.28 -15.18
CA LEU A 229 12.08 -9.76 -15.27
C LEU A 229 13.08 -8.66 -14.95
N VAL A 230 12.91 -7.46 -15.53
CA VAL A 230 13.76 -6.30 -15.25
C VAL A 230 13.72 -5.95 -13.78
N ALA A 231 12.53 -5.88 -13.18
CA ALA A 231 12.34 -5.54 -11.78
C ALA A 231 13.01 -6.54 -10.83
N VAL A 232 12.84 -7.85 -11.06
CA VAL A 232 13.48 -8.90 -10.25
C VAL A 232 15.01 -8.78 -10.32
N LEU A 233 15.56 -8.69 -11.53
CA LEU A 233 17.02 -8.60 -11.71
C LEU A 233 17.59 -7.35 -11.04
N SER A 234 16.95 -6.19 -11.22
CA SER A 234 17.39 -4.96 -10.59
C SER A 234 17.25 -5.01 -9.05
N TYR A 235 16.17 -5.57 -8.51
CA TYR A 235 16.00 -5.71 -7.07
C TYR A 235 16.99 -6.69 -6.43
N ILE A 236 17.43 -7.73 -7.14
CA ILE A 236 18.52 -8.60 -6.67
C ILE A 236 19.80 -7.76 -6.46
N THR A 237 20.12 -6.86 -7.39
CA THR A 237 21.29 -5.97 -7.22
C THR A 237 21.14 -5.06 -6.01
N ALA A 238 19.96 -4.47 -5.80
CA ALA A 238 19.71 -3.61 -4.65
C ALA A 238 19.73 -4.37 -3.32
N ALA A 239 19.19 -5.59 -3.29
CA ALA A 239 19.15 -6.46 -2.10
C ALA A 239 20.55 -6.89 -1.64
N VAL A 240 21.53 -6.97 -2.55
CA VAL A 240 22.94 -7.23 -2.20
C VAL A 240 23.66 -5.94 -1.85
N LEU A 241 23.57 -4.92 -2.69
CA LEU A 241 24.35 -3.69 -2.54
C LEU A 241 23.95 -2.91 -1.28
N TRP A 242 22.66 -2.77 -1.00
CA TRP A 242 22.18 -1.98 0.14
C TRP A 242 22.77 -2.46 1.48
N PRO A 243 22.54 -3.72 1.93
CA PRO A 243 23.09 -4.19 3.20
C PRO A 243 24.62 -4.24 3.22
N VAL A 244 25.31 -4.50 2.10
CA VAL A 244 26.78 -4.47 2.06
C VAL A 244 27.33 -3.08 2.37
N TYR A 245 26.74 -2.03 1.81
CA TYR A 245 27.20 -0.66 2.04
C TYR A 245 26.68 -0.05 3.34
N CYS A 246 25.58 -0.56 3.90
CA CYS A 246 25.04 -0.09 5.18
C CYS A 246 25.64 -0.81 6.41
N PHE A 247 25.88 -2.13 6.34
CA PHE A 247 26.20 -2.94 7.53
C PHE A 247 27.56 -3.63 7.52
N SER A 248 28.43 -3.34 6.55
CA SER A 248 29.80 -3.88 6.59
C SER A 248 30.71 -2.99 7.44
N ASP A 249 31.69 -3.60 8.11
CA ASP A 249 32.76 -2.89 8.84
C ASP A 249 33.53 -1.89 7.96
N LYS A 250 33.57 -2.13 6.65
CA LYS A 250 34.35 -1.33 5.70
C LYS A 250 33.63 -0.06 5.24
N TYR A 251 32.30 -0.11 5.08
CA TYR A 251 31.53 0.97 4.45
C TYR A 251 30.50 1.62 5.37
N GLY A 252 30.01 0.91 6.39
CA GLY A 252 28.93 1.37 7.25
C GLY A 252 29.08 0.90 8.69
N GLU A 253 27.96 0.67 9.37
CA GLU A 253 27.92 0.31 10.78
C GLU A 253 27.28 -1.09 10.97
N PRO A 254 28.08 -2.14 11.26
CA PRO A 254 27.56 -3.49 11.41
C PRO A 254 26.67 -3.66 12.65
N ARG A 255 26.82 -2.78 13.64
CA ARG A 255 26.08 -2.84 14.90
C ARG A 255 25.39 -1.52 15.17
N ARG A 256 24.18 -1.64 15.69
CA ARG A 256 23.42 -0.52 16.23
C ARG A 256 24.21 0.16 17.36
N SER A 257 24.73 1.35 17.12
CA SER A 257 25.40 2.16 18.13
C SER A 257 24.40 2.83 19.07
N SER A 258 24.49 2.50 20.38
CA SER A 258 23.59 3.06 21.41
C SER A 258 23.75 4.57 21.64
N SER A 259 24.87 5.19 21.25
CA SER A 259 25.16 6.59 21.59
C SER A 259 24.45 7.60 20.69
N TYR A 260 24.17 7.24 19.43
CA TYR A 260 23.55 8.13 18.44
C TYR A 260 22.02 8.01 18.35
N CYS A 261 21.43 6.93 18.87
CA CYS A 261 19.98 6.70 18.81
C CYS A 261 19.16 7.43 19.91
N ARG A 262 19.73 8.43 20.60
CA ARG A 262 19.09 9.07 21.78
C ARG A 262 18.24 10.30 21.44
N ASN A 263 18.31 10.83 20.21
CA ASN A 263 17.58 12.03 19.80
C ASN A 263 16.27 11.72 19.07
N VAL A 264 15.32 12.65 19.19
CA VAL A 264 13.96 12.62 18.63
C VAL A 264 14.02 12.69 17.10
N GLY A 265 14.26 11.54 16.43
CA GLY A 265 14.37 11.48 14.97
C GLY A 265 14.77 10.12 14.38
N GLY A 266 14.67 9.05 15.17
CA GLY A 266 15.06 7.69 14.75
C GLY A 266 16.58 7.50 14.65
N CYS A 267 17.00 6.23 14.58
CA CYS A 267 18.41 5.88 14.41
C CYS A 267 18.68 5.55 12.94
N ASP A 268 19.77 6.09 12.36
CA ASP A 268 20.10 5.85 10.95
C ASP A 268 20.23 4.35 10.66
N TRP A 269 20.78 3.58 11.62
CA TRP A 269 20.84 2.12 11.55
C TRP A 269 19.45 1.47 11.47
N ASP A 270 18.47 1.96 12.23
CA ASP A 270 17.09 1.44 12.19
C ASP A 270 16.43 1.74 10.83
N MET A 271 16.68 2.92 10.26
CA MET A 271 16.18 3.31 8.94
C MET A 271 16.82 2.49 7.82
N GLN A 272 18.14 2.25 7.88
CA GLN A 272 18.85 1.37 6.96
C GLN A 272 18.31 -0.06 7.03
N LEU A 273 18.01 -0.56 8.23
CA LEU A 273 17.40 -1.87 8.43
C LEU A 273 15.99 -1.91 7.85
N ALA A 274 15.18 -0.87 8.07
CA ALA A 274 13.84 -0.77 7.49
C ALA A 274 13.88 -0.82 5.95
N VAL A 275 14.74 -0.03 5.31
CA VAL A 275 14.92 -0.07 3.85
C VAL A 275 15.38 -1.46 3.40
N THR A 276 16.28 -2.10 4.13
CA THR A 276 16.74 -3.47 3.83
C THR A 276 15.58 -4.45 3.85
N VAL A 277 14.80 -4.48 4.94
CA VAL A 277 13.64 -5.36 5.08
C VAL A 277 12.63 -5.11 3.96
N PHE A 278 12.28 -3.85 3.69
CA PHE A 278 11.37 -3.51 2.60
C PHE A 278 11.90 -3.90 1.22
N THR A 279 13.21 -3.81 1.00
CA THR A 279 13.85 -4.24 -0.25
C THR A 279 13.68 -5.74 -0.47
N TYR A 280 13.90 -6.55 0.56
CA TYR A 280 13.69 -8.00 0.49
C TYR A 280 12.21 -8.36 0.34
N VAL A 281 11.31 -7.71 1.08
CA VAL A 281 9.87 -7.90 0.93
C VAL A 281 9.43 -7.58 -0.50
N ASN A 282 9.92 -6.47 -1.07
CA ASN A 282 9.57 -6.10 -2.43
C ASN A 282 10.14 -7.06 -3.47
N LEU A 283 11.39 -7.52 -3.29
CA LEU A 283 11.98 -8.54 -4.15
C LEU A 283 11.16 -9.84 -4.14
N LEU A 284 10.70 -10.29 -2.96
CA LEU A 284 9.83 -11.46 -2.84
C LEU A 284 8.49 -11.25 -3.56
N ALA A 285 7.91 -10.05 -3.47
CA ALA A 285 6.69 -9.69 -4.18
C ALA A 285 6.89 -9.77 -5.71
N TYR A 286 7.96 -9.18 -6.25
CA TYR A 286 8.29 -9.26 -7.68
C TYR A 286 8.54 -10.69 -8.16
N VAL A 287 9.25 -11.50 -7.36
CA VAL A 287 9.48 -12.92 -7.70
C VAL A 287 8.16 -13.68 -7.71
N ALA A 288 7.30 -13.47 -6.72
CA ALA A 288 5.98 -14.09 -6.68
C ALA A 288 5.12 -13.65 -7.87
N ASP A 289 5.11 -12.36 -8.22
CA ASP A 289 4.37 -11.82 -9.36
C ASP A 289 4.82 -12.47 -10.67
N MET A 290 6.13 -12.62 -10.87
CA MET A 290 6.70 -13.30 -12.03
C MET A 290 6.27 -14.77 -12.11
N VAL A 291 6.32 -15.50 -10.98
CA VAL A 291 5.91 -16.91 -10.90
C VAL A 291 4.42 -17.07 -11.20
N TYR A 292 3.54 -16.28 -10.57
CA TYR A 292 2.10 -16.34 -10.80
C TYR A 292 1.72 -15.91 -12.22
N SER A 293 2.36 -14.87 -12.76
CA SER A 293 2.13 -14.40 -14.13
C SER A 293 2.55 -15.46 -15.16
N SER A 294 3.70 -16.11 -14.98
CA SER A 294 4.15 -17.18 -15.88
C SER A 294 3.20 -18.38 -15.88
N ARG A 295 2.68 -18.77 -14.71
CA ARG A 295 1.69 -19.86 -14.58
C ARG A 295 0.40 -19.52 -15.33
N LEU A 296 -0.09 -18.29 -15.23
CA LEU A 296 -1.30 -17.84 -15.92
C LEU A 296 -1.15 -17.87 -17.44
N VAL A 297 -0.02 -17.40 -17.98
CA VAL A 297 0.27 -17.42 -19.42
C VAL A 297 0.41 -18.84 -19.97
N ILE A 298 0.99 -19.75 -19.18
CA ILE A 298 1.11 -21.16 -19.56
C ILE A 298 -0.28 -21.83 -19.63
N ILE A 299 -1.13 -21.58 -18.63
CA ILE A 299 -2.49 -22.14 -18.59
C ILE A 299 -3.34 -21.56 -19.73
N SER A 300 -3.26 -20.26 -20.01
CA SER A 300 -4.06 -19.62 -21.07
C SER A 300 -3.67 -20.04 -22.49
N ARG A 301 -2.47 -20.59 -22.69
CA ARG A 301 -2.02 -21.14 -23.98
C ARG A 301 -2.34 -22.62 -24.17
N MET A 302 -2.74 -23.34 -23.12
CA MET A 302 -3.13 -24.75 -23.18
C MET A 302 -4.64 -24.95 -23.36
N LEU A 303 -5.45 -23.91 -23.11
CA LEU A 303 -6.89 -23.84 -23.36
C LEU A 303 -7.16 -23.27 -24.75
#